data_AF-E0M2Q7-F1
#
_entry.id   AF-E0M2Q7-F1
#
_cell.length_a   1.000
_cell.length_b   1.000
_cell.length_c   1.000
_cell.angle_alpha   90.00
_cell.angle_beta   90.00
_cell.angle_gamma   90.00
#
_symmetry.space_group_name_H-M   'P 1'
#
loop_
_entity.id
_entity.type
_entity.pdbx_description
1 polymer ?
#
loop_
_entity_poly.entity_id
_entity_poly.type
_entity_poly.pdbx_seq_one_letter_code
_entity_poly.pdbx_strand_id
1 'polypeptide(L)'
;MKIRHYLVVLGALMLAGCSQQQANAESRGGGGTIEAINHTKWAINHFSVDGQSGIDIIGPYQGGGGGCCYGVPAKWRPDMTVKIDWETGVGDMDGFPGFGDDVRYLAWEKKMKAQNKQHSAVVPLPDYTGQEICGITVHFLPCDKVKVTTSCANYGHPEHPIKEPLKMPEPRVCPK
;
A
#
# COMPACT_ATOMS: atom_id res chain seq x y z
N MET A 1 14.91 71.41 16.51
CA MET A 1 13.53 70.91 16.33
C MET A 1 13.59 69.67 15.45
N LYS A 2 12.83 68.64 15.85
CA LYS A 2 12.81 67.24 15.35
C LYS A 2 12.53 67.12 13.84
N ILE A 3 12.75 65.89 13.32
CA ILE A 3 12.16 65.22 12.12
C ILE A 3 13.23 64.90 11.07
N ARG A 4 13.41 63.70 10.52
CA ARG A 4 12.81 62.35 10.65
C ARG A 4 13.84 61.40 10.02
N HIS A 5 14.06 60.23 10.59
CA HIS A 5 14.92 59.19 10.03
C HIS A 5 14.15 58.50 8.90
N TYR A 6 14.68 58.48 7.68
CA TYR A 6 14.16 57.64 6.60
C TYR A 6 15.22 56.61 6.24
N LEU A 7 14.94 55.38 6.70
CA LEU A 7 15.57 54.14 6.32
C LEU A 7 15.55 53.98 4.79
N VAL A 8 16.71 53.71 4.19
CA VAL A 8 16.78 52.99 2.92
C VAL A 8 17.39 51.64 3.24
N VAL A 9 16.51 50.64 3.32
CA VAL A 9 16.80 49.25 3.63
C VAL A 9 17.58 48.64 2.48
N LEU A 10 18.72 48.04 2.81
CA LEU A 10 19.59 47.26 1.93
C LEU A 10 18.82 46.02 1.44
N GLY A 11 18.47 45.98 0.16
CA GLY A 11 17.86 44.81 -0.47
C GLY A 11 18.92 43.75 -0.78
N ALA A 12 19.23 42.90 0.19
CA ALA A 12 19.94 41.64 -0.07
C ALA A 12 18.88 40.57 -0.41
N LEU A 13 18.68 40.29 -1.69
CA LEU A 13 17.95 39.09 -2.13
C LEU A 13 18.74 37.86 -1.68
N MET A 14 18.30 37.25 -0.57
CA MET A 14 18.68 35.89 -0.23
C MET A 14 17.95 34.96 -1.19
N LEU A 15 18.67 34.47 -2.21
CA LEU A 15 18.30 33.27 -2.94
C LEU A 15 18.40 32.10 -1.95
N ALA A 16 17.30 31.85 -1.23
CA ALA A 16 17.10 30.58 -0.57
C ALA A 16 16.98 29.52 -1.67
N GLY A 17 18.11 28.94 -2.05
CA GLY A 17 18.12 27.73 -2.85
C GLY A 17 17.30 26.69 -2.11
N CYS A 18 16.24 26.21 -2.73
CA CYS A 18 15.61 24.98 -2.30
C CYS A 18 16.69 23.90 -2.37
N SER A 19 17.29 23.57 -1.23
CA SER A 19 18.01 22.32 -1.08
C SER A 19 16.97 21.22 -1.30
N GLN A 20 16.83 20.79 -2.56
CA GLN A 20 16.31 19.46 -2.82
C GLN A 20 17.24 18.55 -2.03
N GLN A 21 16.71 18.02 -0.93
CA GLN A 21 17.29 16.90 -0.24
C GLN A 21 17.46 15.84 -1.32
N GLN A 22 18.66 15.73 -1.89
CA GLN A 22 19.05 14.57 -2.66
C GLN A 22 18.97 13.45 -1.63
N ALA A 23 17.86 12.72 -1.64
CA ALA A 23 17.76 11.45 -0.97
C ALA A 23 18.92 10.64 -1.54
N ASN A 24 19.97 10.51 -0.74
CA ASN A 24 21.15 9.73 -1.08
C ASN A 24 20.63 8.37 -1.51
N ALA A 25 20.77 8.08 -2.81
CA ALA A 25 20.59 6.75 -3.34
C ALA A 25 21.79 5.91 -2.88
N GLU A 26 21.89 5.68 -1.58
CA GLU A 26 22.71 4.60 -1.04
C GLU A 26 22.07 3.30 -1.53
N SER A 27 22.57 2.80 -2.66
CA SER A 27 22.44 1.40 -3.07
C SER A 27 21.03 0.82 -2.85
N ARG A 28 20.04 1.25 -3.66
CA ARG A 28 18.72 0.61 -3.72
C ARG A 28 18.94 -0.87 -4.04
N GLY A 29 18.78 -1.74 -3.04
CA GLY A 29 18.81 -3.18 -3.21
C GLY A 29 17.53 -3.60 -3.92
N GLY A 30 17.52 -3.48 -5.25
CA GLY A 30 16.33 -3.73 -6.07
C GLY A 30 15.22 -2.70 -5.84
N GLY A 31 14.55 -2.34 -6.93
CA GLY A 31 13.39 -1.47 -6.91
C GLY A 31 12.33 -2.05 -7.84
N GLY A 32 11.09 -2.14 -7.40
CA GLY A 32 10.06 -2.81 -8.20
C GLY A 32 8.64 -2.41 -7.85
N THR A 33 7.69 -3.18 -8.37
CA THR A 33 6.26 -2.90 -8.21
C THR A 33 5.77 -3.30 -6.82
N ILE A 34 4.74 -2.59 -6.35
CA ILE A 34 3.91 -2.96 -5.22
C ILE A 34 2.72 -3.68 -5.81
N GLU A 35 2.68 -4.99 -5.59
CA GLU A 35 1.63 -5.89 -6.05
C GLU A 35 0.92 -6.50 -4.85
N ALA A 36 -0.22 -7.12 -5.10
CA ALA A 36 -0.91 -7.87 -4.07
C ALA A 36 -1.77 -9.00 -4.62
N ILE A 37 -1.96 -10.01 -3.76
CA ILE A 37 -2.86 -11.14 -3.95
C ILE A 37 -3.87 -11.14 -2.81
N ASN A 38 -5.14 -11.01 -3.14
CA ASN A 38 -6.22 -11.03 -2.17
C ASN A 38 -6.79 -12.44 -2.08
N HIS A 39 -6.52 -13.13 -0.96
CA HIS A 39 -7.04 -14.47 -0.72
C HIS A 39 -8.42 -14.48 -0.05
N THR A 40 -9.04 -13.31 0.12
CA THR A 40 -10.24 -13.11 0.93
C THR A 40 -11.49 -12.88 0.08
N LYS A 41 -12.65 -12.98 0.73
CA LYS A 41 -13.95 -12.67 0.13
C LYS A 41 -14.25 -11.17 0.03
N TRP A 42 -13.45 -10.33 0.70
CA TRP A 42 -13.65 -8.89 0.72
C TRP A 42 -12.85 -8.25 -0.42
N ALA A 43 -13.33 -7.14 -0.98
CA ALA A 43 -12.49 -6.31 -1.83
C ALA A 43 -11.46 -5.58 -0.98
N ILE A 44 -10.27 -5.33 -1.54
CA ILE A 44 -9.28 -4.40 -1.01
C ILE A 44 -9.44 -3.09 -1.77
N ASN A 45 -10.10 -2.11 -1.15
CA ASN A 45 -10.46 -0.84 -1.78
C ASN A 45 -9.25 0.09 -1.96
N HIS A 46 -8.25 -0.06 -1.10
CA HIS A 46 -6.93 0.55 -1.25
C HIS A 46 -5.95 -0.16 -0.31
N PHE A 47 -4.67 -0.09 -0.62
CA PHE A 47 -3.60 -0.48 0.29
C PHE A 47 -2.32 0.30 0.05
N SER A 48 -1.44 0.28 1.05
CA SER A 48 -0.10 0.86 0.97
C SER A 48 0.93 0.01 1.70
N VAL A 49 2.19 0.14 1.29
CA VAL A 49 3.37 -0.41 1.95
C VAL A 49 4.24 0.75 2.41
N ASP A 50 4.45 0.90 3.71
CA ASP A 50 5.17 2.03 4.32
C ASP A 50 4.67 3.41 3.84
N GLY A 51 3.35 3.52 3.65
CA GLY A 51 2.68 4.73 3.15
C GLY A 51 2.72 4.90 1.63
N GLN A 52 3.41 4.03 0.90
CA GLN A 52 3.47 4.04 -0.56
C GLN A 52 2.29 3.25 -1.15
N SER A 53 1.48 3.91 -1.97
CA SER A 53 0.25 3.33 -2.52
C SER A 53 0.52 2.17 -3.47
N GLY A 54 -0.27 1.09 -3.34
CA GLY A 54 -0.33 -0.02 -4.29
C GLY A 54 -1.14 0.27 -5.56
N ILE A 55 -1.75 1.47 -5.66
CA ILE A 55 -2.58 1.99 -6.76
C ILE A 55 -3.92 1.27 -6.94
N ASP A 56 -3.92 -0.05 -7.04
CA ASP A 56 -5.10 -0.80 -7.48
C ASP A 56 -6.11 -1.09 -6.35
N ILE A 57 -7.36 -1.23 -6.79
CA ILE A 57 -8.42 -1.92 -6.05
C ILE A 57 -8.35 -3.41 -6.43
N ILE A 58 -8.36 -4.30 -5.44
CA ILE A 58 -8.26 -5.74 -5.68
C ILE A 58 -9.55 -6.42 -5.27
N GLY A 59 -10.25 -7.02 -6.23
CA GLY A 59 -11.47 -7.75 -5.97
C GLY A 59 -11.25 -9.00 -5.11
N PRO A 60 -12.33 -9.62 -4.61
CA PRO A 60 -12.25 -10.88 -3.90
C PRO A 60 -11.54 -11.96 -4.72
N TYR A 61 -10.56 -12.64 -4.14
CA TYR A 61 -9.86 -13.77 -4.78
C TYR A 61 -9.16 -13.40 -6.09
N GLN A 62 -8.50 -12.24 -6.14
CA GLN A 62 -7.80 -11.71 -7.32
C GLN A 62 -6.39 -11.24 -6.96
N GLY A 63 -5.57 -11.02 -7.99
CA GLY A 63 -4.31 -10.29 -7.89
C GLY A 63 -4.42 -8.95 -8.59
N GLY A 64 -3.58 -7.99 -8.19
CA GLY A 64 -3.52 -6.66 -8.78
C GLY A 64 -2.37 -5.85 -8.19
N GLY A 65 -2.36 -4.54 -8.45
CA GLY A 65 -1.33 -3.62 -7.97
C GLY A 65 -0.66 -2.90 -9.13
N GLY A 66 0.61 -2.56 -8.97
CA GLY A 66 1.34 -1.76 -9.95
C GLY A 66 1.74 -0.39 -9.44
N GLY A 67 1.56 -0.15 -8.13
CA GLY A 67 2.29 0.91 -7.43
C GLY A 67 3.78 0.82 -7.76
N CYS A 68 4.43 1.92 -8.14
CA CYS A 68 5.85 1.85 -8.46
C CYS A 68 6.71 1.88 -7.21
N CYS A 69 7.99 1.56 -7.40
CA CYS A 69 9.11 2.09 -6.65
C CYS A 69 9.25 1.62 -5.20
N TYR A 70 8.77 0.43 -4.87
CA TYR A 70 9.18 -0.20 -3.61
C TYR A 70 10.67 -0.52 -3.69
N GLY A 71 11.42 -0.22 -2.64
CA GLY A 71 12.85 -0.51 -2.58
C GLY A 71 13.28 -0.83 -1.15
N VAL A 72 14.29 -1.68 -1.04
CA VAL A 72 14.83 -2.12 0.26
C VAL A 72 16.33 -1.88 0.33
N PRO A 73 16.93 -1.88 1.54
CA PRO A 73 18.37 -1.79 1.68
C PRO A 73 19.09 -2.98 1.03
N ALA A 74 20.32 -2.77 0.56
CA ALA A 74 21.11 -3.84 -0.07
C ALA A 74 21.36 -5.08 0.82
N LYS A 75 21.37 -4.91 2.14
CA LYS A 75 21.55 -6.00 3.10
C LYS A 75 20.31 -6.14 3.96
N TRP A 76 19.70 -7.32 3.91
CA TRP A 76 18.62 -7.67 4.81
C TRP A 76 19.11 -7.73 6.26
N ARG A 77 18.20 -7.48 7.21
CA ARG A 77 18.42 -7.70 8.64
C ARG A 77 17.16 -8.35 9.26
N PRO A 78 17.33 -9.18 10.30
CA PRO A 78 16.22 -9.93 10.90
C PRO A 78 15.14 -9.08 11.57
N ASP A 79 15.43 -7.82 11.88
CA ASP A 79 14.49 -6.85 12.45
C ASP A 79 13.73 -6.03 11.40
N MET A 80 13.96 -6.27 10.10
CA MET A 80 13.25 -5.58 9.04
C MET A 80 11.76 -5.93 9.02
N THR A 81 10.94 -4.90 8.94
CA THR A 81 9.49 -4.99 8.87
C THR A 81 8.97 -4.01 7.83
N VAL A 82 7.74 -4.24 7.39
CA VAL A 82 6.98 -3.30 6.57
C VAL A 82 5.62 -3.06 7.20
N LYS A 83 5.15 -1.83 7.16
CA LYS A 83 3.81 -1.45 7.57
C LYS A 83 2.86 -1.54 6.38
N ILE A 84 1.79 -2.27 6.54
CA ILE A 84 0.73 -2.44 5.56
C ILE A 84 -0.52 -1.78 6.12
N ASP A 85 -1.05 -0.79 5.41
CA ASP A 85 -2.35 -0.20 5.69
C ASP A 85 -3.29 -0.54 4.53
N TRP A 86 -4.51 -0.96 4.82
CA TRP A 86 -5.49 -1.29 3.77
C TRP A 86 -6.93 -1.10 4.25
N GLU A 87 -7.83 -0.96 3.29
CA GLU A 87 -9.28 -0.95 3.54
C GLU A 87 -9.95 -2.12 2.85
N THR A 88 -10.76 -2.87 3.60
CA THR A 88 -11.64 -3.88 3.03
C THR A 88 -13.03 -3.31 2.79
N GLY A 89 -13.72 -3.75 1.74
CA GLY A 89 -15.12 -3.47 1.47
C GLY A 89 -15.87 -4.64 0.85
N VAL A 90 -17.18 -4.49 0.67
CA VAL A 90 -17.99 -5.46 -0.09
C VAL A 90 -17.57 -5.40 -1.56
N GLY A 91 -17.18 -6.54 -2.11
CA GLY A 91 -16.66 -6.64 -3.49
C GLY A 91 -17.70 -7.01 -4.55
N ASP A 92 -18.98 -7.04 -4.20
CA ASP A 92 -20.07 -7.31 -5.13
C ASP A 92 -20.96 -6.07 -5.34
N MET A 93 -21.92 -6.19 -6.26
CA MET A 93 -22.87 -5.13 -6.60
C MET A 93 -24.28 -5.44 -6.09
N ASP A 94 -24.40 -6.24 -5.03
CA ASP A 94 -25.72 -6.60 -4.51
C ASP A 94 -26.52 -5.35 -4.09
N GLY A 95 -27.79 -5.32 -4.49
CA GLY A 95 -28.68 -4.18 -4.29
C GLY A 95 -28.29 -2.90 -5.04
N PHE A 96 -27.37 -2.93 -6.02
CA PHE A 96 -27.05 -1.76 -6.84
C PHE A 96 -28.29 -1.30 -7.62
N PRO A 97 -28.78 -0.07 -7.42
CA PRO A 97 -30.06 0.37 -7.99
C PRO A 97 -29.98 0.75 -9.48
N GLY A 98 -28.81 0.61 -10.11
CA GLY A 98 -28.52 1.21 -11.40
C GLY A 98 -28.21 2.71 -11.29
N PHE A 99 -27.95 3.32 -12.44
CA PHE A 99 -27.79 4.76 -12.56
C PHE A 99 -29.13 5.41 -12.95
N GLY A 100 -29.32 6.70 -12.64
CA GLY A 100 -30.50 7.48 -13.04
C GLY A 100 -31.48 7.84 -11.92
N ASP A 101 -31.28 7.29 -10.71
CA ASP A 101 -31.93 7.74 -9.48
C ASP A 101 -30.84 8.01 -8.44
N ASP A 102 -30.44 9.28 -8.34
CA ASP A 102 -29.34 9.70 -7.47
C ASP A 102 -29.64 9.46 -6.00
N VAL A 103 -30.91 9.57 -5.58
CA VAL A 103 -31.31 9.35 -4.18
C VAL A 103 -31.08 7.89 -3.80
N ARG A 104 -31.51 6.95 -4.64
CA ARG A 104 -31.26 5.52 -4.42
C ARG A 104 -29.79 5.16 -4.54
N TYR A 105 -29.09 5.72 -5.52
CA TYR A 105 -27.66 5.49 -5.73
C TYR A 105 -26.85 5.93 -4.50
N LEU A 106 -27.05 7.15 -4.00
CA LEU A 106 -26.34 7.67 -2.83
C LEU A 106 -26.67 6.90 -1.54
N ALA A 107 -27.92 6.45 -1.39
CA ALA A 107 -28.31 5.59 -0.27
C ALA A 107 -27.59 4.23 -0.31
N TRP A 108 -27.50 3.62 -1.50
CA TRP A 108 -26.75 2.38 -1.70
C TRP A 108 -25.24 2.60 -1.45
N GLU A 109 -24.65 3.63 -2.04
CA GLU A 109 -23.22 3.96 -1.87
C GLU A 109 -22.88 4.17 -0.38
N LYS A 110 -23.72 4.90 0.35
CA LYS A 110 -23.56 5.11 1.80
C LYS A 110 -23.62 3.78 2.56
N LYS A 111 -24.54 2.88 2.21
CA LYS A 111 -24.63 1.53 2.80
C LYS A 111 -23.38 0.70 2.51
N MET A 112 -22.82 0.79 1.30
CA MET A 112 -21.59 0.09 0.93
C MET A 112 -20.40 0.63 1.70
N LYS A 113 -20.20 1.96 1.72
CA LYS A 113 -19.13 2.62 2.49
C LYS A 113 -19.21 2.34 3.99
N ALA A 114 -20.40 2.21 4.55
CA ALA A 114 -20.57 1.87 5.98
C ALA A 114 -20.06 0.47 6.35
N GLN A 115 -19.84 -0.41 5.37
CA GLN A 115 -19.26 -1.75 5.56
C GLN A 115 -17.74 -1.76 5.38
N ASN A 116 -17.14 -0.65 4.95
CA ASN A 116 -15.71 -0.57 4.80
C ASN A 116 -15.02 -0.62 6.18
N LYS A 117 -13.88 -1.28 6.24
CA LYS A 117 -13.07 -1.39 7.46
C LYS A 117 -11.62 -1.06 7.14
N GLN A 118 -11.05 -0.20 7.96
CA GLN A 118 -9.65 0.19 7.92
C GLN A 118 -8.82 -0.77 8.76
N HIS A 119 -7.66 -1.13 8.24
CA HIS A 119 -6.74 -2.10 8.86
C HIS A 119 -5.30 -1.60 8.78
N SER A 120 -4.49 -2.10 9.70
CA SER A 120 -3.05 -1.85 9.72
C SER A 120 -2.33 -3.04 10.34
N ALA A 121 -1.21 -3.45 9.74
CA ALA A 121 -0.36 -4.50 10.26
C ALA A 121 1.11 -4.16 10.00
N VAL A 122 1.97 -4.46 10.97
CA VAL A 122 3.42 -4.47 10.78
C VAL A 122 3.84 -5.93 10.67
N VAL A 123 4.42 -6.31 9.54
CA VAL A 123 4.79 -7.70 9.26
C VAL A 123 6.30 -7.80 9.01
N PRO A 124 6.94 -8.91 9.40
CA PRO A 124 8.34 -9.14 9.09
C PRO A 124 8.54 -9.21 7.58
N LEU A 125 9.61 -8.57 7.09
CA LEU A 125 10.04 -8.70 5.71
C LEU A 125 10.92 -9.95 5.59
N PRO A 126 10.53 -10.97 4.80
CA PRO A 126 11.34 -12.19 4.67
C PRO A 126 12.76 -11.92 4.18
N ASP A 127 13.68 -12.81 4.55
CA ASP A 127 15.09 -12.73 4.15
C ASP A 127 15.24 -12.85 2.63
N TYR A 128 15.80 -11.81 2.04
CA TYR A 128 16.13 -11.72 0.61
C TYR A 128 17.63 -11.82 0.32
N THR A 129 18.43 -12.24 1.30
CA THR A 129 19.88 -12.39 1.13
C THR A 129 20.20 -13.37 0.01
N GLY A 130 21.00 -12.90 -0.96
CA GLY A 130 21.39 -13.71 -2.12
C GLY A 130 20.28 -13.91 -3.16
N GLN A 131 19.15 -13.20 -3.04
CA GLN A 131 18.03 -13.26 -3.97
C GLN A 131 17.92 -11.96 -4.77
N GLU A 132 17.38 -12.06 -5.98
CA GLU A 132 16.94 -10.89 -6.72
C GLU A 132 15.64 -10.32 -6.13
N ILE A 133 15.49 -9.01 -6.19
CA ILE A 133 14.38 -8.26 -5.58
C ILE A 133 13.64 -7.51 -6.68
N CYS A 134 12.39 -7.87 -6.92
CA CYS A 134 11.57 -7.30 -7.99
C CYS A 134 10.40 -6.42 -7.51
N GLY A 135 10.44 -6.00 -6.24
CA GLY A 135 9.39 -5.21 -5.62
C GLY A 135 8.88 -5.89 -4.35
N ILE A 136 7.59 -5.72 -4.06
CA ILE A 136 6.92 -6.41 -2.96
C ILE A 136 5.53 -6.87 -3.41
N THR A 137 5.20 -8.12 -3.09
CA THR A 137 3.84 -8.65 -3.22
C THR A 137 3.24 -8.81 -1.84
N VAL A 138 2.11 -8.14 -1.58
CA VAL A 138 1.34 -8.25 -0.34
C VAL A 138 0.25 -9.29 -0.51
N HIS A 139 0.20 -10.27 0.38
CA HIS A 139 -0.87 -11.27 0.41
C HIS A 139 -1.82 -10.91 1.54
N PHE A 140 -3.08 -10.64 1.21
CA PHE A 140 -4.16 -10.44 2.17
C PHE A 140 -4.83 -11.77 2.45
N LEU A 141 -4.78 -12.23 3.70
CA LEU A 141 -5.29 -13.53 4.15
C LEU A 141 -6.54 -13.31 5.01
N PRO A 142 -7.40 -14.34 5.16
CA PRO A 142 -8.50 -14.29 6.10
C PRO A 142 -8.05 -13.93 7.53
N CYS A 143 -8.96 -13.37 8.32
CA CYS A 143 -8.68 -12.86 9.67
C CYS A 143 -7.70 -11.69 9.72
N ASP A 144 -7.77 -10.80 8.73
CA ASP A 144 -6.99 -9.57 8.66
C ASP A 144 -5.46 -9.83 8.76
N LYS A 145 -5.01 -11.02 8.33
CA LYS A 145 -3.60 -11.41 8.32
C LYS A 145 -2.95 -11.00 7.02
N VAL A 146 -1.68 -10.64 7.09
CA VAL A 146 -0.91 -10.24 5.91
C VAL A 146 0.41 -10.99 5.87
N LYS A 147 0.83 -11.37 4.67
CA LYS A 147 2.19 -11.84 4.37
C LYS A 147 2.76 -11.01 3.24
N VAL A 148 4.08 -10.92 3.16
CA VAL A 148 4.76 -10.21 2.08
C VAL A 148 5.91 -11.04 1.53
N THR A 149 6.31 -10.74 0.29
CA THR A 149 7.48 -11.33 -0.35
C THR A 149 8.09 -10.32 -1.32
N THR A 150 9.41 -10.36 -1.50
CA THR A 150 10.14 -9.55 -2.49
C THR A 150 10.56 -10.35 -3.72
N SER A 151 10.11 -11.61 -3.81
CA SER A 151 10.45 -12.54 -4.88
C SER A 151 10.04 -12.01 -6.25
N CYS A 152 10.87 -12.29 -7.26
CA CYS A 152 10.58 -12.03 -8.66
C CYS A 152 9.63 -13.04 -9.31
N ALA A 153 9.33 -14.15 -8.64
CA ALA A 153 8.42 -15.15 -9.17
C ALA A 153 6.97 -14.71 -8.95
N ASN A 154 6.13 -14.73 -10.00
CA ASN A 154 4.71 -14.39 -9.88
C ASN A 154 3.94 -15.45 -9.07
N TYR A 155 2.81 -15.05 -8.48
CA TYR A 155 1.93 -15.98 -7.77
C TYR A 155 1.50 -17.16 -8.65
N GLY A 156 1.57 -18.38 -8.09
CA GLY A 156 1.34 -19.65 -8.81
C GLY A 156 2.61 -20.28 -9.37
N HIS A 157 3.73 -19.55 -9.51
CA HIS A 157 5.00 -20.13 -9.91
C HIS A 157 5.57 -21.07 -8.82
N PRO A 158 6.25 -22.17 -9.18
CA PRO A 158 6.86 -23.09 -8.21
C PRO A 158 7.85 -22.43 -7.23
N GLU A 159 8.51 -21.34 -7.63
CA GLU A 159 9.48 -20.61 -6.79
C GLU A 159 8.86 -19.49 -5.96
N HIS A 160 7.60 -19.11 -6.20
CA HIS A 160 6.96 -18.04 -5.44
C HIS A 160 6.76 -18.45 -3.95
N PRO A 161 7.27 -17.72 -2.95
CA PRO A 161 7.36 -18.24 -1.57
C PRO A 161 6.02 -18.54 -0.88
N ILE A 162 4.94 -17.85 -1.27
CA ILE A 162 3.63 -17.94 -0.61
C ILE A 162 2.72 -18.88 -1.42
N LYS A 163 2.32 -20.01 -0.82
CA LYS A 163 1.64 -21.12 -1.54
C LYS A 163 0.17 -21.27 -1.22
N GLU A 164 -0.36 -20.40 -0.36
CA GLU A 164 -1.75 -20.38 0.04
C GLU A 164 -2.66 -20.29 -1.19
N PRO A 165 -3.77 -21.04 -1.22
CA PRO A 165 -4.68 -21.04 -2.36
C PRO A 165 -5.36 -19.68 -2.52
N LEU A 166 -5.71 -19.30 -3.75
CA LEU A 166 -6.34 -18.01 -4.01
C LEU A 166 -7.68 -17.85 -3.28
N LYS A 167 -8.46 -18.92 -3.17
CA LYS A 167 -9.73 -18.93 -2.42
C LYS A 167 -9.52 -19.57 -1.05
N MET A 168 -9.23 -18.76 -0.03
CA MET A 168 -9.13 -19.24 1.34
C MET A 168 -10.47 -19.08 2.08
N PRO A 169 -10.95 -20.12 2.79
CA PRO A 169 -12.12 -19.97 3.65
C PRO A 169 -11.75 -19.13 4.88
N GLU A 170 -12.65 -18.23 5.26
CA GLU A 170 -12.52 -17.50 6.52
C GLU A 170 -13.05 -18.35 7.67
N PRO A 171 -12.24 -18.60 8.73
CA PRO A 171 -12.71 -19.37 9.86
C PRO A 171 -13.79 -18.59 10.64
N ARG A 172 -14.70 -19.31 11.30
CA ARG A 172 -15.76 -18.69 12.11
C ARG A 172 -15.22 -17.84 13.25
N VAL A 173 -14.06 -18.21 13.78
CA VAL A 173 -13.36 -17.50 14.84
C VAL A 173 -11.92 -17.31 14.39
N CYS A 174 -11.49 -16.06 14.39
CA CYS A 174 -10.11 -15.74 14.07
C CYS A 174 -9.22 -16.03 15.28
N PRO A 175 -8.12 -16.81 15.10
CA PRO A 175 -7.16 -17.03 16.17
C PRO A 175 -6.55 -15.68 16.59
N LYS A 176 -6.43 -15.47 17.90
CA LYS A 176 -5.75 -14.31 18.48
C LYS A 176 -4.25 -14.39 18.27
#